data_AF-A0A6I1FCE4-F1
#
_entry.id   AF-A0A6I1FCE4-F1
#
_cell.length_a   1.000
_cell.length_b   1.000
_cell.length_c   1.000
_cell.angle_alpha   90.00
_cell.angle_beta   90.00
_cell.angle_gamma   90.00
#
_symmetry.space_group_name_H-M   'P 1'
#
loop_
_entity.id
_entity.type
_entity.pdbx_description
1 polymer ?
#
loop_
_entity_poly.entity_id
_entity_poly.type
_entity_poly.pdbx_seq_one_letter_code
_entity_poly.pdbx_strand_id
1 'polypeptide(L)'
;MNVKKVVLMASLVGVVAIAVIVVSYVVIMVSDHAQAEKAEELKKYENKYIAFDEKQLEVNGDARTKIPNLIDGNEPQVTEVMHKMTHQKILAHEKWGAIEMTPDNVKKVKGHVLANDFKSEKFFIEILNKWESGNFSRVDKDHNALWNVQSGTIVAAAGLMTEEQEQQFIEENFR
;
A
#
# COMPACT_ATOMS: atom_id res chain seq x y z
N MET A 1 24.69 -42.03 33.98
CA MET A 1 23.52 -41.71 33.13
C MET A 1 23.25 -42.89 32.21
N ASN A 2 22.02 -43.43 32.19
CA ASN A 2 21.72 -44.71 31.54
C ASN A 2 21.75 -44.55 30.01
N VAL A 3 22.64 -45.27 29.32
CA VAL A 3 22.91 -45.13 27.87
C VAL A 3 21.62 -45.15 27.04
N LYS A 4 20.63 -45.97 27.43
CA LYS A 4 19.31 -46.03 26.79
C LYS A 4 18.54 -44.70 26.83
N LYS A 5 18.64 -43.93 27.92
CA LYS A 5 17.99 -42.61 28.08
C LYS A 5 18.67 -41.53 27.23
N VAL A 6 20.00 -41.62 27.04
CA VAL A 6 20.77 -40.69 26.18
C VAL A 6 20.44 -40.91 24.71
N VAL A 7 20.35 -42.17 24.28
CA VAL A 7 19.95 -42.54 22.91
C VAL A 7 18.51 -42.09 22.61
N LEU A 8 17.57 -42.28 23.55
CA LEU A 8 16.18 -41.82 23.41
C LEU A 8 16.05 -40.28 23.35
N MET A 9 16.83 -39.53 24.12
CA MET A 9 16.84 -38.07 24.03
C MET A 9 17.49 -37.57 22.74
N ALA A 10 18.59 -38.17 22.29
CA ALA A 10 19.22 -37.81 21.01
C ALA A 10 18.30 -38.11 19.81
N SER A 11 17.56 -39.23 19.83
CA SER A 11 16.57 -39.53 18.80
C SER A 11 15.40 -38.55 18.81
N LEU A 12 14.96 -38.09 19.98
CA LEU A 12 13.88 -37.11 20.11
C LEU A 12 14.31 -35.74 19.57
N VAL A 13 15.53 -35.29 19.88
CA VAL A 13 16.09 -34.02 19.37
C VAL A 13 16.25 -34.06 17.85
N GLY A 14 16.69 -35.19 17.28
CA GLY A 14 16.79 -35.37 15.84
C GLY A 14 15.43 -35.27 15.14
N VAL A 15 14.38 -35.89 15.69
CA VAL A 15 13.01 -35.82 15.14
C VAL A 15 12.46 -34.39 15.20
N VAL A 16 12.70 -33.65 16.29
CA VAL A 16 12.27 -32.25 16.42
C VAL A 16 12.99 -31.36 15.41
N ALA A 17 14.30 -31.53 15.20
CA ALA A 17 15.05 -30.76 14.21
C ALA A 17 14.54 -30.99 12.78
N ILE A 18 14.23 -32.25 12.43
CA ILE A 18 13.65 -32.59 11.13
C ILE A 18 12.26 -31.95 10.98
N ALA A 19 11.42 -31.99 12.02
CA ALA A 19 10.10 -31.36 11.99
C ALA A 19 10.18 -29.84 11.76
N VAL A 20 11.14 -29.15 12.41
CA VAL A 20 11.35 -27.71 12.21
C VAL A 20 11.80 -27.39 10.78
N ILE A 21 12.68 -28.21 10.20
CA ILE A 21 13.13 -28.04 8.81
C ILE A 21 11.96 -28.24 7.84
N VAL A 22 11.13 -29.27 8.06
CA VAL A 22 9.95 -29.54 7.21
C VAL A 22 8.93 -28.39 7.31
N VAL A 23 8.64 -27.91 8.53
CA VAL A 23 7.73 -26.76 8.71
C VAL A 23 8.30 -25.51 8.03
N SER A 24 9.59 -25.22 8.20
CA SER A 24 10.24 -24.08 7.55
C SER A 24 10.17 -24.18 6.03
N TYR A 25 10.41 -25.37 5.47
CA TYR A 25 10.31 -25.62 4.03
C TYR A 25 8.88 -25.41 3.51
N VAL A 26 7.87 -25.91 4.23
CA VAL A 26 6.46 -25.71 3.86
C VAL A 26 6.07 -24.23 3.91
N VAL A 27 6.51 -23.49 4.93
CA VAL A 27 6.25 -22.04 5.04
C VAL A 27 6.86 -21.27 3.86
N ILE A 28 8.08 -21.61 3.46
CA ILE A 28 8.74 -21.01 2.29
C ILE A 28 7.93 -21.32 1.03
N MET A 29 7.58 -22.59 0.78
CA MET A 29 6.82 -23.00 -0.41
C MET A 29 5.44 -22.32 -0.49
N VAL A 30 4.73 -22.19 0.63
CA VAL A 30 3.44 -21.49 0.68
C VAL A 30 3.62 -20.00 0.40
N SER A 31 4.66 -19.37 0.95
CA SER A 31 4.95 -17.95 0.75
C SER A 31 5.32 -17.67 -0.71
N ASP A 32 6.16 -18.51 -1.32
CA ASP A 32 6.57 -18.38 -2.72
C ASP A 32 5.40 -18.55 -3.67
N HIS A 33 4.49 -19.52 -3.41
CA HIS A 33 3.27 -19.67 -4.19
C HIS A 33 2.35 -18.44 -4.07
N ALA A 34 2.13 -17.94 -2.85
CA ALA A 34 1.30 -16.75 -2.63
C ALA A 34 1.88 -15.51 -3.35
N GLN A 35 3.21 -15.36 -3.34
CA GLN A 35 3.88 -14.30 -4.09
C GLN A 35 3.76 -14.49 -5.61
N ALA A 36 3.86 -15.72 -6.11
CA ALA A 36 3.73 -16.03 -7.53
C ALA A 36 2.31 -15.78 -8.06
N GLU A 37 1.28 -16.22 -7.33
CA GLU A 37 -0.13 -15.98 -7.67
C GLU A 37 -0.44 -14.48 -7.69
N LYS A 38 0.05 -13.75 -6.70
CA LYS A 38 -0.04 -12.29 -6.66
C LYS A 38 0.68 -11.62 -7.83
N ALA A 39 1.87 -12.10 -8.20
CA ALA A 39 2.61 -11.58 -9.35
C ALA A 39 1.90 -11.88 -10.69
N GLU A 40 1.23 -13.01 -10.81
CA GLU A 40 0.41 -13.35 -11.98
C GLU A 40 -0.85 -12.47 -12.06
N GLU A 41 -1.50 -12.23 -10.93
CA GLU A 41 -2.63 -11.30 -10.85
C GLU A 41 -2.19 -9.88 -11.25
N LEU A 42 -1.03 -9.41 -10.77
CA LEU A 42 -0.43 -8.13 -11.17
C LEU A 42 -0.18 -8.04 -12.68
N LYS A 43 0.36 -9.11 -13.30
CA LYS A 43 0.61 -9.17 -14.75
C LYS A 43 -0.63 -8.97 -15.60
N LYS A 44 -1.80 -9.40 -15.11
CA LYS A 44 -3.10 -9.17 -15.79
C LYS A 44 -3.41 -7.68 -15.95
N TYR A 45 -2.90 -6.84 -15.05
CA TYR A 45 -3.12 -5.40 -15.03
C TYR A 45 -1.90 -4.60 -15.50
N GLU A 46 -0.79 -5.26 -15.83
CA GLU A 46 0.51 -4.62 -16.09
C GLU A 46 0.59 -3.87 -17.43
N ASN A 47 -0.40 -3.94 -18.33
CA ASN A 47 -0.24 -3.31 -19.65
C ASN A 47 -1.51 -2.98 -20.43
N LYS A 48 -2.50 -2.35 -19.80
CA LYS A 48 -3.59 -1.73 -20.57
C LYS A 48 -3.77 -0.30 -20.08
N TYR A 49 -3.52 0.67 -20.96
CA TYR A 49 -4.14 1.98 -20.82
C TYR A 49 -5.62 1.73 -20.55
N ILE A 50 -6.06 2.04 -19.34
CA ILE A 50 -7.48 1.97 -19.02
C ILE A 50 -8.09 3.25 -19.55
N ALA A 51 -9.03 3.09 -20.48
CA ALA A 51 -9.87 4.21 -20.89
C ALA A 51 -10.68 4.65 -19.67
N PHE A 52 -10.95 5.96 -19.61
CA PHE A 52 -11.82 6.49 -18.58
C PHE A 52 -13.22 5.84 -18.67
N ASP A 53 -13.74 5.42 -17.53
CA ASP A 53 -15.08 4.92 -17.31
C ASP A 53 -15.63 5.61 -16.05
N GLU A 54 -16.90 6.03 -16.06
CA GLU A 54 -17.52 6.73 -14.93
C GLU A 54 -17.45 5.94 -13.62
N LYS A 55 -17.41 4.60 -13.67
CA LYS A 55 -17.23 3.76 -12.47
C LYS A 55 -15.91 4.03 -11.75
N GLN A 56 -14.93 4.61 -12.42
CA GLN A 56 -13.65 4.97 -11.81
C GLN A 56 -13.76 6.23 -10.95
N LEU A 57 -14.89 6.93 -10.99
CA LEU A 57 -15.22 8.01 -10.06
C LEU A 57 -15.74 7.47 -8.73
N GLU A 58 -16.26 6.24 -8.70
CA GLU A 58 -16.80 5.61 -7.50
C GLU A 58 -15.68 5.22 -6.50
N VAL A 59 -15.99 5.35 -5.22
CA VAL A 59 -15.13 4.94 -4.11
C VAL A 59 -15.86 3.90 -3.25
N ASN A 60 -15.24 2.74 -3.08
CA ASN A 60 -15.69 1.75 -2.12
C ASN A 60 -15.30 2.18 -0.70
N GLY A 61 -16.23 2.15 0.26
CA GLY A 61 -15.95 2.54 1.64
C GLY A 61 -15.97 4.06 1.86
N ASP A 62 -15.16 4.55 2.81
CA ASP A 62 -15.28 5.94 3.28
C ASP A 62 -14.54 6.96 2.38
N ALA A 63 -15.25 7.98 1.91
CA ALA A 63 -14.66 9.21 1.37
C ALA A 63 -14.64 10.32 2.45
N ARG A 64 -13.53 11.05 2.59
CA ARG A 64 -13.32 12.05 3.64
C ARG A 64 -12.67 13.32 3.09
N THR A 65 -13.19 14.48 3.46
CA THR A 65 -12.59 15.79 3.14
C THR A 65 -11.36 16.12 3.99
N LYS A 66 -11.25 15.52 5.18
CA LYS A 66 -10.17 15.76 6.15
C LYS A 66 -9.42 14.48 6.46
N ILE A 67 -8.11 14.60 6.63
CA ILE A 67 -7.29 13.50 7.15
C ILE A 67 -7.75 13.11 8.57
N PRO A 68 -7.64 11.82 8.95
CA PRO A 68 -7.83 11.41 10.34
C PRO A 68 -6.73 11.99 11.24
N ASN A 69 -6.92 11.87 12.55
CA ASN A 69 -5.82 12.11 13.49
C ASN A 69 -4.69 11.11 13.22
N LEU A 70 -3.50 11.63 12.96
CA LEU A 70 -2.31 10.83 12.72
C LEU A 70 -1.66 10.46 14.05
N ILE A 71 -1.23 9.21 14.16
CA ILE A 71 -0.58 8.65 15.33
C ILE A 71 0.93 8.78 15.13
N ASP A 72 1.63 9.31 16.12
CA ASP A 72 3.09 9.41 16.13
C ASP A 72 3.73 8.03 15.99
N GLY A 73 4.80 7.92 15.20
CA GLY A 73 5.46 6.64 14.93
C GLY A 73 4.71 5.66 14.00
N ASN A 74 3.51 6.00 13.52
CA ASN A 74 2.69 5.10 12.69
C ASN A 74 2.85 5.33 11.17
N GLU A 75 3.97 4.87 10.60
CA GLU A 75 4.19 4.92 9.14
C GLU A 75 3.08 4.24 8.32
N PRO A 76 2.56 3.05 8.70
CA PRO A 76 1.47 2.42 7.95
C PRO A 76 0.24 3.32 7.79
N GLN A 77 -0.11 4.07 8.82
CA GLN A 77 -1.22 5.03 8.74
C GLN A 77 -0.91 6.19 7.80
N VAL A 78 0.32 6.72 7.83
CA VAL A 78 0.76 7.78 6.92
C VAL A 78 0.71 7.29 5.47
N THR A 79 1.24 6.10 5.20
CA THR A 79 1.18 5.46 3.87
C THR A 79 -0.25 5.32 3.39
N GLU A 80 -1.17 4.84 4.23
CA GLU A 80 -2.59 4.68 3.89
C GLU A 80 -3.28 6.03 3.60
N VAL A 81 -3.01 7.05 4.41
CA VAL A 81 -3.57 8.38 4.19
C VAL A 81 -3.06 8.97 2.88
N MET A 82 -1.75 8.90 2.63
CA MET A 82 -1.16 9.36 1.38
C MET A 82 -1.69 8.59 0.18
N HIS A 83 -1.82 7.26 0.27
CA HIS A 83 -2.37 6.42 -0.79
C HIS A 83 -3.81 6.82 -1.13
N LYS A 84 -4.70 6.92 -0.14
CA LYS A 84 -6.10 7.38 -0.35
C LYS A 84 -6.21 8.79 -0.92
N MET A 85 -5.25 9.66 -0.63
CA MET A 85 -5.22 10.99 -1.23
C MET A 85 -4.99 10.93 -2.74
N THR A 86 -4.20 9.98 -3.24
CA THR A 86 -3.92 9.88 -4.68
C THR A 86 -5.12 9.43 -5.51
N HIS A 87 -6.14 8.83 -4.91
CA HIS A 87 -7.30 8.29 -5.63
C HIS A 87 -8.01 9.33 -6.50
N GLN A 88 -8.10 10.60 -6.09
CA GLN A 88 -8.73 11.64 -6.92
C GLN A 88 -7.95 12.01 -8.19
N LYS A 89 -6.69 11.58 -8.31
CA LYS A 89 -5.80 11.96 -9.42
C LYS A 89 -5.57 10.84 -10.42
N ILE A 90 -5.97 9.62 -10.11
CA ILE A 90 -5.51 8.41 -10.80
C ILE A 90 -6.67 7.61 -11.41
N LEU A 91 -6.39 7.02 -12.55
CA LEU A 91 -7.22 5.98 -13.13
C LEU A 91 -6.85 4.65 -12.46
N ALA A 92 -7.84 4.00 -11.85
CA ALA A 92 -7.73 2.65 -11.30
C ALA A 92 -9.05 1.92 -11.55
N HIS A 93 -9.02 0.58 -11.53
CA HIS A 93 -10.21 -0.24 -11.69
C HIS A 93 -11.14 -0.15 -10.46
N GLU A 94 -10.55 -0.10 -9.27
CA GLU A 94 -11.27 0.08 -8.01
C GLU A 94 -10.51 1.06 -7.13
N LYS A 95 -11.24 1.74 -6.25
CA LYS A 95 -10.70 2.63 -5.23
C LYS A 95 -11.34 2.28 -3.89
N TRP A 96 -10.51 2.07 -2.87
CA TRP A 96 -10.98 1.73 -1.53
C TRP A 96 -10.65 2.84 -0.54
N GLY A 97 -11.69 3.59 -0.19
CA GLY A 97 -11.66 4.85 0.56
C GLY A 97 -11.06 5.99 -0.25
N ALA A 98 -11.29 7.22 0.17
CA ALA A 98 -10.68 8.38 -0.45
C ALA A 98 -10.50 9.49 0.58
N ILE A 99 -9.43 10.27 0.43
CA ILE A 99 -9.21 11.47 1.24
C ILE A 99 -8.92 12.62 0.29
N GLU A 100 -9.61 13.74 0.42
CA GLU A 100 -9.41 14.86 -0.49
C GLU A 100 -7.96 15.39 -0.40
N MET A 101 -7.25 15.43 -1.53
CA MET A 101 -5.89 15.92 -1.67
C MET A 101 -5.88 17.46 -1.75
N THR A 102 -6.32 18.10 -0.68
CA THR A 102 -6.23 19.57 -0.53
C THR A 102 -4.81 19.99 -0.15
N PRO A 103 -4.38 21.23 -0.47
CA PRO A 103 -3.10 21.78 -0.01
C PRO A 103 -2.92 21.70 1.51
N ASP A 104 -4.02 21.93 2.26
CA ASP A 104 -4.02 21.84 3.72
C ASP A 104 -3.79 20.40 4.22
N ASN A 105 -4.42 19.41 3.59
CA ASN A 105 -4.22 18.01 3.95
C ASN A 105 -2.78 17.56 3.62
N VAL A 106 -2.23 17.94 2.45
CA VAL A 106 -0.83 17.68 2.09
C VAL A 106 0.12 18.28 3.14
N LYS A 107 -0.10 19.54 3.51
CA LYS A 107 0.72 20.24 4.51
C LYS A 107 0.65 19.57 5.89
N LYS A 108 -0.54 19.11 6.32
CA LYS A 108 -0.71 18.41 7.60
C LYS A 108 0.04 17.07 7.62
N VAL A 109 -0.08 16.27 6.57
CA VAL A 109 0.65 14.99 6.47
C VAL A 109 2.16 15.24 6.47
N LYS A 110 2.63 16.22 5.69
CA LYS A 110 4.04 16.62 5.68
C LYS A 110 4.54 17.09 7.05
N GLY A 111 3.76 17.92 7.74
CA GLY A 111 4.07 18.36 9.09
C GLY A 111 4.19 17.20 10.08
N HIS A 112 3.29 16.22 9.99
CA HIS A 112 3.33 15.00 10.81
C HIS A 112 4.59 14.18 10.55
N VAL A 113 4.94 13.98 9.27
CA VAL A 113 6.17 13.27 8.86
C VAL A 113 7.41 13.97 9.39
N LEU A 114 7.52 15.29 9.28
CA LEU A 114 8.68 16.05 9.77
C LEU A 114 8.77 16.12 11.30
N ALA A 115 7.66 15.92 12.00
CA ALA A 115 7.62 15.92 13.46
C ALA A 115 7.96 14.56 14.10
N ASN A 116 8.09 13.51 13.28
CA ASN A 116 8.29 12.13 13.71
C ASN A 116 9.59 11.55 13.12
N ASP A 117 10.28 10.70 13.87
CA ASP A 117 11.49 10.00 13.37
C ASP A 117 11.09 8.72 12.61
N PHE A 118 10.64 8.92 11.36
CA PHE A 118 10.25 7.83 10.48
C PHE A 118 11.47 7.26 9.74
N LYS A 119 11.60 5.92 9.74
CA LYS A 119 12.57 5.20 8.90
C LYS A 119 12.39 5.54 7.42
N SER A 120 11.14 5.76 7.02
CA SER A 120 10.73 6.07 5.64
C SER A 120 10.57 7.58 5.40
N GLU A 121 11.06 8.46 6.28
CA GLU A 121 10.87 9.92 6.19
C GLU A 121 11.22 10.46 4.79
N LYS A 122 12.42 10.14 4.30
CA LYS A 122 12.89 10.59 2.98
C LYS A 122 11.92 10.22 1.85
N PHE A 123 11.40 8.99 1.88
CA PHE A 123 10.43 8.51 0.89
C PHE A 123 9.14 9.35 0.92
N PHE A 124 8.58 9.60 2.11
CA PHE A 124 7.38 10.42 2.25
C PHE A 124 7.62 11.88 1.84
N ILE A 125 8.72 12.48 2.29
CA ILE A 125 9.06 13.88 2.01
C ILE A 125 9.30 14.12 0.51
N GLU A 126 9.95 13.19 -0.20
CA GLU A 126 10.12 13.29 -1.65
C GLU A 126 8.77 13.28 -2.40
N ILE A 127 7.77 12.56 -1.91
CA ILE A 127 6.43 12.55 -2.48
C ILE A 127 5.68 13.85 -2.12
N LEU A 128 5.63 14.19 -0.84
CA LEU A 128 4.87 15.33 -0.32
C LEU A 128 5.41 16.67 -0.83
N ASN A 129 6.71 16.81 -1.09
CA ASN A 129 7.27 18.01 -1.72
C ASN A 129 6.77 18.20 -3.16
N LYS A 130 6.61 17.12 -3.93
CA LYS A 130 6.03 17.22 -5.28
C LYS A 130 4.57 17.68 -5.19
N TRP A 131 3.79 17.07 -4.30
CA TRP A 131 2.38 17.40 -4.15
C TRP A 131 2.17 18.83 -3.62
N GLU A 132 2.96 19.27 -2.64
CA GLU A 132 2.90 20.62 -2.10
C GLU A 132 3.25 21.69 -3.15
N SER A 133 4.13 21.38 -4.10
CA SER A 133 4.44 22.27 -5.23
C SER A 133 3.43 22.19 -6.38
N GLY A 134 2.35 21.43 -6.23
CA GLY A 134 1.33 21.22 -7.26
C GLY A 134 1.77 20.29 -8.40
N ASN A 135 2.90 19.60 -8.26
CA ASN A 135 3.38 18.65 -9.26
C ASN A 135 2.74 17.27 -9.07
N PHE A 136 1.67 17.02 -9.81
CA PHE A 136 0.94 15.74 -9.83
C PHE A 136 1.21 14.89 -11.07
N SER A 137 2.17 15.29 -11.91
CA SER A 137 2.47 14.65 -13.22
C SER A 137 2.86 13.17 -13.14
N ARG A 138 3.11 12.65 -11.94
CA ARG A 138 3.54 11.26 -11.68
C ARG A 138 2.85 10.66 -10.46
N VAL A 139 1.68 11.16 -10.07
CA VAL A 139 0.99 10.72 -8.84
C VAL A 139 0.44 9.29 -8.96
N ASP A 140 0.23 8.78 -10.17
CA ASP A 140 0.04 7.35 -10.46
C ASP A 140 1.22 6.49 -9.99
N LYS A 141 2.44 6.97 -10.19
CA LYS A 141 3.66 6.30 -9.72
C LYS A 141 3.85 6.45 -8.22
N ASP A 142 3.51 7.62 -7.66
CA ASP A 142 3.52 7.82 -6.21
C ASP A 142 2.49 6.89 -5.53
N HIS A 143 1.27 6.77 -6.09
CA HIS A 143 0.25 5.79 -5.68
C HIS A 143 0.83 4.38 -5.65
N ASN A 144 1.40 3.93 -6.76
CA ASN A 144 1.94 2.57 -6.87
C ASN A 144 3.11 2.32 -5.92
N ALA A 145 3.94 3.34 -5.65
CA ALA A 145 5.01 3.24 -4.66
C ALA A 145 4.46 3.06 -3.24
N LEU A 146 3.44 3.85 -2.85
CA LEU A 146 2.76 3.74 -1.56
C LEU A 146 2.03 2.39 -1.42
N TRP A 147 1.36 1.95 -2.48
CA TRP A 147 0.65 0.67 -2.56
C TRP A 147 1.57 -0.54 -2.38
N ASN A 148 2.75 -0.52 -3.02
CA ASN A 148 3.73 -1.59 -2.90
C ASN A 148 4.22 -1.76 -1.45
N VAL A 149 4.39 -0.66 -0.71
CA VAL A 149 4.77 -0.70 0.72
C VAL A 149 3.69 -1.38 1.57
N GLN A 150 2.42 -1.25 1.20
CA GLN A 150 1.30 -1.89 1.90
C GLN A 150 1.13 -3.38 1.57
N SER A 151 2.01 -3.97 0.77
CA SER A 151 1.82 -5.34 0.25
C SER A 151 0.48 -5.47 -0.48
N GLY A 152 0.13 -4.48 -1.29
CA GLY A 152 -1.21 -4.27 -1.86
C GLY A 152 -1.89 -5.48 -2.53
N THR A 153 -3.21 -5.56 -2.38
CA THR A 153 -4.07 -6.67 -2.83
C THR A 153 -5.12 -6.28 -3.89
N ILE A 154 -5.30 -4.99 -4.21
CA ILE A 154 -6.52 -4.48 -4.88
C ILE A 154 -6.23 -3.62 -6.15
N VAL A 155 -5.17 -3.94 -6.91
CA VAL A 155 -4.82 -3.36 -8.23
C VAL A 155 -4.10 -1.99 -8.21
N ALA A 156 -3.09 -1.86 -9.10
CA ALA A 156 -2.27 -0.67 -9.31
C ALA A 156 -3.00 0.44 -10.08
N ALA A 157 -2.56 1.70 -9.91
CA ALA A 157 -2.93 2.80 -10.79
C ALA A 157 -2.41 2.52 -12.21
N ALA A 158 -3.26 2.76 -13.22
CA ALA A 158 -2.91 2.54 -14.63
C ALA A 158 -2.85 3.84 -15.46
N GLY A 159 -2.99 5.00 -14.82
CA GLY A 159 -2.86 6.31 -15.46
C GLY A 159 -3.29 7.48 -14.59
N LEU A 160 -3.29 8.67 -15.18
CA LEU A 160 -3.76 9.91 -14.56
C LEU A 160 -5.15 10.28 -15.05
N MET A 161 -5.97 10.81 -14.15
CA MET A 161 -7.20 11.53 -14.53
C MET A 161 -6.83 12.86 -15.20
N THR A 162 -7.70 13.34 -16.10
CA THR A 162 -7.65 14.74 -16.55
C THR A 162 -8.16 15.67 -15.44
N GLU A 163 -7.96 16.98 -15.61
CA GLU A 163 -8.46 17.98 -14.65
C GLU A 163 -9.99 17.92 -14.51
N GLU A 164 -10.71 17.70 -15.61
CA GLU A 164 -12.17 17.57 -15.60
C GLU A 164 -12.62 16.30 -14.86
N GLN A 165 -11.94 15.18 -15.09
CA GLN A 165 -12.23 13.90 -14.42
C GLN A 165 -11.93 13.97 -12.92
N GLU A 166 -10.82 14.59 -12.54
CA GLU A 166 -10.52 14.86 -11.14
C GLU A 166 -11.62 15.75 -10.52
N GLN A 167 -12.03 16.81 -11.22
CA GLN A 167 -13.06 17.71 -10.69
C GLN A 167 -14.39 16.98 -10.50
N GLN A 168 -14.76 16.09 -11.42
CA GLN A 168 -15.93 15.21 -11.26
C GLN A 168 -15.77 14.29 -10.04
N PHE A 169 -14.60 13.66 -9.89
CA PHE A 169 -14.31 12.83 -8.72
C PHE A 169 -14.48 13.61 -7.41
N ILE A 170 -13.98 14.84 -7.36
CA ILE A 170 -14.07 15.70 -6.17
C ILE A 170 -15.52 16.04 -5.85
N GLU A 171 -16.32 16.39 -6.87
CA GLU A 171 -17.73 16.73 -6.67
C GLU A 171 -18.53 15.53 -6.16
N GLU A 172 -18.33 14.34 -6.75
CA GLU A 172 -19.10 13.15 -6.38
C GLU A 172 -18.74 12.57 -5.01
N ASN A 173 -17.51 12.76 -4.55
CA ASN A 173 -17.01 12.09 -3.34
C ASN A 173 -16.81 13.03 -2.14
N PHE A 174 -16.76 14.35 -2.36
CA PHE A 174 -16.38 15.30 -1.31
C PHE A 174 -17.30 16.54 -1.21
N ARG A 175 -18.33 16.69 -2.04
CA ARG A 175 -19.26 17.82 -2.04
C ARG A 175 -20.70 17.35 -1.89
#